data_AF-A0A924ZH30-F1
#
_entry.id   AF-A0A924ZH30-F1
#
_cell.length_a   1.000
_cell.length_b   1.000
_cell.length_c   1.000
_cell.angle_alpha   90.00
_cell.angle_beta   90.00
_cell.angle_gamma   90.00
#
_symmetry.space_group_name_H-M   'P 1'
#
loop_
_entity.id
_entity.type
_entity.pdbx_description
1 polymer ?
#
loop_
_entity_poly.entity_id
_entity_poly.type
_entity_poly.pdbx_seq_one_letter_code
_entity_poly.pdbx_strand_id
1 'polypeptide(L)'
;TPDTGNLIGEEELIRALAWGEYLRSHANRLYAAAVTPETTDAATLLSKIRGGRLTDGDGVILDSFTPRLISVKGWAGLATPDTVRKAADLLADYGWLVRDTVPTGAAGGRPSDRYIINPAALKGGAA
;
A
#
# COMPACT_ATOMS: atom_id res chain seq x y z
N THR A 1 -24.74 -0.20 -18.41
CA THR A 1 -25.40 1.07 -18.76
C THR A 1 -26.40 0.79 -19.86
N PRO A 2 -27.72 0.98 -19.67
CA PRO A 2 -28.68 0.83 -20.75
C PRO A 2 -28.97 2.18 -21.43
N ASP A 3 -28.79 2.21 -22.76
CA ASP A 3 -29.57 2.97 -23.75
C ASP A 3 -29.79 4.49 -23.60
N THR A 4 -28.72 5.25 -23.38
CA THR A 4 -28.73 6.72 -23.60
C THR A 4 -27.71 7.08 -24.68
N GLY A 5 -28.17 7.36 -25.91
CA GLY A 5 -27.33 7.53 -27.10
C GLY A 5 -26.19 8.54 -26.95
N ASN A 6 -24.98 8.04 -26.65
CA ASN A 6 -23.72 8.80 -26.50
C ASN A 6 -23.77 9.99 -25.52
N LEU A 7 -24.74 10.05 -24.62
CA LEU A 7 -24.83 11.12 -23.62
C LEU A 7 -24.07 10.73 -22.36
N ILE A 8 -23.07 11.54 -21.99
CA ILE A 8 -22.36 11.39 -20.72
C ILE A 8 -23.24 12.01 -19.62
N GLY A 9 -23.71 11.17 -18.70
CA GLY A 9 -24.47 11.61 -17.54
C GLY A 9 -23.61 12.31 -16.49
N GLU A 10 -24.25 13.13 -15.65
CA GLU A 10 -23.60 13.87 -14.57
C GLU A 10 -22.82 12.95 -13.61
N GLU A 11 -23.39 11.80 -13.23
CA GLU A 11 -22.73 10.84 -12.33
C GLU A 11 -21.42 10.28 -12.92
N GLU A 12 -21.40 10.00 -14.23
CA GLU A 12 -20.20 9.48 -14.89
C GLU A 12 -19.12 10.57 -15.01
N LEU A 13 -19.52 11.83 -15.22
CA LEU A 13 -18.60 12.97 -15.20
C LEU A 13 -17.98 13.16 -13.80
N ILE A 14 -18.79 13.08 -12.73
CA ILE A 14 -18.31 13.19 -11.34
C ILE A 14 -17.34 12.05 -11.02
N ARG A 15 -17.65 10.82 -11.42
CA ARG A 15 -16.76 9.67 -11.24
C ARG A 15 -15.42 9.88 -11.95
N ALA A 16 -15.44 10.36 -13.20
CA ALA A 16 -14.23 10.65 -13.97
C ALA A 16 -13.38 11.76 -13.32
N LEU A 17 -14.00 12.83 -12.80
CA LEU A 17 -13.30 13.91 -12.10
C LEU A 17 -12.64 13.41 -10.81
N ALA A 18 -13.35 12.60 -10.01
CA ALA A 18 -12.78 11.97 -8.82
C ALA A 18 -11.60 11.06 -9.17
N TRP A 19 -11.68 10.34 -10.30
CA TRP A 19 -10.60 9.50 -10.79
C TRP A 19 -9.39 10.32 -11.26
N GLY A 20 -9.64 11.46 -11.92
CA GLY A 20 -8.59 12.39 -12.35
C GLY A 20 -7.79 12.97 -11.17
N GLU A 21 -8.46 13.34 -10.07
CA GLU A 21 -7.79 13.85 -8.87
C GLU A 21 -6.90 12.78 -8.21
N TYR A 22 -7.41 11.54 -8.11
CA TYR A 22 -6.63 10.40 -7.64
C TYR A 22 -5.40 10.14 -8.53
N LEU A 23 -5.58 10.09 -9.86
CA LEU A 23 -4.52 9.80 -10.82
C LEU A 23 -3.45 10.90 -10.87
N ARG A 24 -3.81 12.17 -10.67
CA ARG A 24 -2.86 13.28 -10.59
C ARG A 24 -1.93 13.12 -9.38
N SER A 25 -2.49 12.83 -8.22
CA SER A 25 -1.68 12.54 -7.01
C SER A 25 -0.76 11.33 -7.21
N HIS A 26 -1.21 10.34 -7.98
CA HIS A 26 -0.46 9.13 -8.29
C HIS A 26 0.70 9.42 -9.25
N ALA A 27 0.48 10.17 -10.33
CA ALA A 27 1.52 10.57 -11.27
C ALA A 27 2.64 11.38 -10.59
N ASN A 28 2.28 12.34 -9.74
CA ASN A 28 3.26 13.15 -9.00
C ASN A 28 4.15 12.29 -8.09
N ARG A 29 3.58 11.26 -7.45
CA ARG A 29 4.34 10.33 -6.60
C ARG A 29 5.23 9.39 -7.39
N LEU A 30 4.76 8.89 -8.54
CA LEU A 30 5.54 8.04 -9.43
C LEU A 30 6.78 8.75 -9.97
N TYR A 31 6.64 10.02 -10.38
CA TYR A 31 7.78 10.81 -10.85
C TYR A 31 8.78 11.13 -9.72
N ALA A 32 8.30 11.36 -8.49
CA ALA A 32 9.17 11.58 -7.34
C ALA A 32 9.97 10.31 -6.95
N ALA A 33 9.37 9.12 -7.11
CA ALA A 33 9.98 7.84 -6.75
C ALA A 33 11.28 7.55 -7.52
N ALA A 34 11.46 8.05 -8.74
CA ALA A 34 12.69 7.85 -9.51
C ALA A 34 13.95 8.49 -8.89
N VAL A 35 13.79 9.35 -7.86
CA VAL A 35 14.87 10.21 -7.34
C VAL A 35 15.11 10.01 -5.83
N THR A 36 14.40 9.08 -5.16
CA THR A 36 14.31 9.05 -3.69
C THR A 36 14.79 7.74 -3.01
N PRO A 37 15.50 7.82 -1.86
CA PRO A 37 15.90 6.67 -1.03
C PRO A 37 14.77 5.72 -0.62
N GLU A 38 13.55 6.24 -0.53
CA GLU A 38 12.32 5.52 -0.22
C GLU A 38 12.08 4.31 -1.15
N THR A 39 12.63 4.32 -2.37
CA THR A 39 12.61 3.17 -3.29
C THR A 39 13.40 1.96 -2.79
N THR A 40 14.53 2.20 -2.10
CA THR A 40 15.37 1.12 -1.56
C THR A 40 14.69 0.42 -0.39
N ASP A 41 14.03 1.19 0.47
CA ASP A 41 13.25 0.68 1.60
C ASP A 41 12.02 -0.09 1.12
N ALA A 42 11.31 0.43 0.11
CA ALA A 42 10.18 -0.26 -0.52
C ALA A 42 10.62 -1.57 -1.21
N ALA A 43 11.75 -1.57 -1.92
CA ALA A 43 12.30 -2.77 -2.54
C ALA A 43 12.68 -3.82 -1.47
N THR A 44 13.28 -3.37 -0.35
CA THR A 44 13.60 -4.23 0.79
C THR A 44 12.34 -4.84 1.40
N LEU A 45 11.31 -4.02 1.65
CA LEU A 45 10.03 -4.48 2.18
C LEU A 45 9.37 -5.51 1.25
N LEU A 46 9.31 -5.23 -0.04
CA LEU A 46 8.74 -6.13 -1.04
C LEU A 46 9.52 -7.46 -1.13
N SER A 47 10.84 -7.42 -1.05
CA SER A 47 11.69 -8.62 -1.01
C SER A 47 11.39 -9.49 0.22
N LYS A 48 11.17 -8.88 1.38
CA LYS A 48 10.79 -9.61 2.61
C LYS A 48 9.39 -10.22 2.51
N ILE A 49 8.44 -9.52 1.90
CA ILE A 49 7.09 -10.01 1.64
C ILE A 49 7.13 -11.21 0.69
N ARG A 50 7.81 -11.08 -0.46
CA ARG A 50 8.00 -12.16 -1.43
C ARG A 50 8.73 -13.36 -0.84
N GLY A 51 9.70 -13.12 0.02
CA GLY A 51 10.45 -14.16 0.73
C GLY A 51 9.69 -14.80 1.90
N GLY A 52 8.40 -14.51 2.08
CA GLY A 52 7.57 -15.10 3.13
C GLY A 52 8.07 -14.81 4.54
N ARG A 53 8.74 -13.67 4.77
CA ARG A 53 9.34 -13.33 6.08
C ARG A 53 8.34 -12.69 7.05
N LEU A 54 7.14 -12.39 6.58
CA LEU A 54 6.03 -11.89 7.38
C LEU A 54 5.15 -13.07 7.77
N THR A 55 5.58 -13.79 8.81
CA THR A 55 4.79 -14.90 9.39
C THR A 55 4.33 -14.56 10.80
N ASP A 56 3.23 -15.19 11.22
CA ASP A 56 2.81 -15.24 12.61
C ASP A 56 3.65 -16.23 13.45
N GLY A 57 3.22 -16.46 14.69
CA GLY A 57 3.89 -17.37 15.63
C GLY A 57 3.85 -18.83 15.22
N ASP A 58 2.90 -19.22 14.37
CA ASP A 58 2.72 -20.58 13.87
C ASP A 58 3.40 -20.79 12.50
N GLY A 59 4.03 -19.74 11.96
CA GLY A 59 4.74 -19.79 10.69
C GLY A 59 3.86 -19.54 9.46
N VAL A 60 2.60 -19.11 9.65
CA VAL A 60 1.68 -18.78 8.56
C VAL A 60 1.98 -17.38 8.04
N ILE A 61 2.05 -17.22 6.71
CA ILE A 61 2.28 -15.90 6.09
C ILE A 61 1.09 -14.99 6.36
N LEU A 62 1.36 -13.81 6.90
CA LEU A 62 0.37 -12.80 7.20
C LEU A 62 -0.26 -12.24 5.92
N ASP A 63 -1.56 -11.99 5.95
CA ASP A 63 -2.30 -11.29 4.89
C ASP A 63 -2.12 -9.76 4.96
N SER A 64 -1.60 -9.25 6.07
CA SER A 64 -1.53 -7.84 6.38
C SER A 64 -0.56 -7.57 7.51
N PHE A 65 -0.10 -6.32 7.63
CA PHE A 65 0.80 -5.90 8.71
C PHE A 65 0.57 -4.45 9.12
N THR A 66 1.05 -4.12 10.32
CA THR A 66 1.16 -2.73 10.78
C THR A 66 2.61 -2.25 10.68
N PRO A 67 2.88 -0.95 10.49
CA PRO A 67 4.24 -0.44 10.42
C PRO A 67 5.11 -0.80 11.64
N ARG A 68 4.49 -0.86 12.83
CA ARG A 68 5.17 -1.25 14.07
C ARG A 68 5.63 -2.70 14.05
N LEU A 69 4.85 -3.61 13.47
CA LEU A 69 5.23 -5.03 13.36
C LEU A 69 6.51 -5.20 12.55
N ILE A 70 6.68 -4.41 11.48
CA ILE A 70 7.87 -4.44 10.64
C ILE A 70 9.04 -3.73 11.32
N SER A 71 8.81 -2.57 11.95
CA SER A 71 9.90 -1.81 12.58
C SER A 71 10.60 -2.58 13.69
N VAL A 72 9.85 -3.39 14.45
CA VAL A 72 10.41 -4.24 15.52
C VAL A 72 11.29 -5.36 14.96
N LYS A 73 11.10 -5.79 13.70
CA LYS A 73 11.97 -6.79 13.06
C LYS A 73 13.35 -6.23 12.68
N GLY A 74 13.55 -4.91 12.72
CA GLY A 74 14.86 -4.27 12.58
C GLY A 74 15.53 -4.49 11.22
N TRP A 75 14.74 -4.66 10.15
CA TRP A 75 15.31 -4.78 8.80
C TRP A 75 15.98 -3.48 8.36
N ALA A 76 17.06 -3.59 7.58
CA ALA A 76 17.79 -2.43 7.05
C ALA A 76 16.84 -1.46 6.34
N GLY A 77 16.95 -0.16 6.63
CA GLY A 77 16.06 0.89 6.11
C GLY A 77 14.67 0.97 6.78
N LEU A 78 14.22 -0.12 7.39
CA LEU A 78 12.87 -0.28 7.94
C LEU A 78 12.85 -0.28 9.48
N ALA A 79 13.78 0.44 10.11
CA ALA A 79 13.94 0.44 11.57
C ALA A 79 12.87 1.25 12.32
N THR A 80 12.15 2.14 11.64
CA THR A 80 11.16 3.03 12.27
C THR A 80 9.78 2.85 11.65
N PRO A 81 8.69 3.04 12.42
CA PRO A 81 7.34 2.99 11.85
C PRO A 81 7.12 4.02 10.73
N ASP A 82 7.84 5.14 10.74
CA ASP A 82 7.72 6.16 9.70
C ASP A 82 8.37 5.75 8.38
N THR A 83 9.59 5.20 8.42
CA THR A 83 10.25 4.68 7.21
C THR A 83 9.49 3.49 6.62
N VAL A 84 8.94 2.62 7.48
CA VAL A 84 8.04 1.54 7.02
C VAL A 84 6.78 2.11 6.37
N ARG A 85 6.16 3.14 6.94
CA ARG A 85 4.96 3.76 6.37
C ARG A 85 5.25 4.32 4.97
N LYS A 86 6.34 5.07 4.80
CA LYS A 86 6.73 5.61 3.49
C LYS A 86 6.97 4.52 2.45
N ALA A 87 7.68 3.46 2.83
CA ALA A 87 7.91 2.30 1.97
C ALA A 87 6.59 1.57 1.61
N ALA A 88 5.71 1.38 2.58
CA ALA A 88 4.42 0.71 2.38
C ALA A 88 3.43 1.56 1.56
N ASP A 89 3.42 2.88 1.75
CA ASP A 89 2.63 3.81 0.94
C ASP A 89 3.09 3.78 -0.52
N LEU A 90 4.41 3.77 -0.76
CA LEU A 90 4.94 3.61 -2.11
C LEU A 90 4.50 2.28 -2.73
N LEU A 91 4.64 1.16 -2.01
CA LEU A 91 4.15 -0.13 -2.49
C LEU A 91 2.64 -0.18 -2.71
N ALA A 92 1.86 0.56 -1.92
CA ALA A 92 0.43 0.69 -2.11
C ALA A 92 0.10 1.46 -3.39
N ASP A 93 0.85 2.52 -3.69
CA ASP A 93 0.73 3.25 -4.94
C ASP A 93 1.01 2.35 -6.15
N TYR A 94 1.99 1.45 -6.07
CA TYR A 94 2.26 0.44 -7.11
C TYR A 94 1.28 -0.77 -7.09
N GLY A 95 0.29 -0.78 -6.20
CA GLY A 95 -0.73 -1.84 -6.12
C GLY A 95 -0.26 -3.16 -5.47
N TRP A 96 0.93 -3.17 -4.87
CA TRP A 96 1.42 -4.33 -4.12
C TRP A 96 0.79 -4.44 -2.73
N LEU A 97 0.36 -3.31 -2.16
CA LEU A 97 -0.31 -3.22 -0.88
C LEU A 97 -1.61 -2.43 -1.00
N VAL A 98 -2.51 -2.59 -0.04
CA VAL A 98 -3.70 -1.74 0.11
C VAL A 98 -3.70 -1.17 1.51
N ARG A 99 -3.74 0.16 1.63
CA ARG A 99 -3.85 0.83 2.93
C ARG A 99 -5.26 0.68 3.46
N ASP A 100 -5.37 0.11 4.65
CA ASP A 100 -6.59 -0.04 5.42
C ASP A 100 -6.48 0.85 6.67
N THR A 101 -7.32 1.87 6.74
CA THR A 101 -7.42 2.75 7.91
C THR A 101 -8.46 2.16 8.85
N VAL A 102 -8.01 1.38 9.83
CA VAL A 102 -8.90 0.83 10.85
C VAL A 102 -9.44 1.98 11.71
N PRO A 103 -10.77 2.17 11.80
CA PRO A 103 -11.36 3.19 12.66
C PRO A 103 -10.93 2.99 14.10
N THR A 104 -10.62 4.08 14.78
CA THR A 104 -10.28 4.05 16.19
C THR A 104 -11.48 3.58 17.02
N GLY A 105 -11.26 2.54 17.84
CA GLY A 105 -12.28 2.05 18.76
C GLY A 105 -12.76 3.12 19.75
N ALA A 106 -13.86 2.83 20.44
CA ALA A 106 -14.60 3.76 21.32
C ALA A 106 -13.77 4.49 22.39
N ALA A 107 -12.53 4.06 22.67
CA ALA A 107 -11.60 4.67 23.61
C ALA A 107 -10.68 5.76 23.00
N GLY A 108 -10.84 6.14 21.72
CA GLY A 108 -10.16 7.31 21.15
C GLY A 108 -8.63 7.21 21.02
N GLY A 109 -8.14 6.11 20.43
CA GLY A 109 -6.71 5.96 20.09
C GLY A 109 -6.30 6.74 18.84
N ARG A 110 -5.01 6.71 18.46
CA ARG A 110 -4.54 7.15 17.13
C ARG A 110 -4.94 6.08 16.09
N PRO A 111 -5.46 6.45 14.91
CA PRO A 111 -5.72 5.50 13.82
C PRO A 111 -4.48 4.67 13.54
N SER A 112 -4.64 3.35 13.52
CA SER A 112 -3.55 2.43 13.18
C SER A 112 -3.57 2.21 11.68
N ASP A 113 -2.49 2.59 11.01
CA ASP A 113 -2.28 2.24 9.61
C ASP A 113 -2.05 0.73 9.50
N ARG A 114 -2.94 0.03 8.80
CA ARG A 114 -2.76 -1.37 8.42
C ARG A 114 -2.56 -1.45 6.91
N TYR A 115 -1.69 -2.34 6.46
CA TYR A 115 -1.46 -2.59 5.04
C TYR A 115 -1.81 -4.04 4.75
N ILE A 116 -2.74 -4.25 3.83
CA ILE A 116 -3.14 -5.56 3.31
C ILE A 116 -2.19 -5.90 2.17
N ILE A 117 -1.66 -7.12 2.17
CA ILE A 117 -0.75 -7.63 1.15
C ILE A 117 -1.58 -8.11 -0.03
N ASN A 118 -1.32 -7.57 -1.21
CA ASN A 118 -1.92 -8.10 -2.43
C ASN A 118 -1.38 -9.52 -2.67
N PRO A 119 -2.22 -10.55 -2.89
CA PRO A 119 -1.77 -11.91 -3.19
C PRO A 119 -0.79 -11.99 -4.38
N ALA A 120 -0.86 -11.05 -5.34
CA ALA A 120 0.11 -10.95 -6.43
C ALA A 120 1.53 -10.64 -5.93
N ALA A 121 1.68 -9.92 -4.81
CA ALA A 121 2.96 -9.67 -4.18
C ALA A 121 3.63 -10.95 -3.67
N LEU A 122 2.85 -11.99 -3.33
CA LEU A 122 3.36 -13.27 -2.84
C LEU A 122 3.70 -14.26 -3.98
N LYS A 123 3.09 -14.08 -5.17
CA LYS A 123 3.31 -14.96 -6.33
C LYS A 123 4.59 -14.67 -7.13
N GLY A 124 5.30 -13.59 -6.82
CA GLY A 124 6.48 -13.12 -7.57
C GLY A 124 7.79 -13.90 -7.36
N GLY A 125 7.73 -15.19 -7.04
CA GLY A 125 8.88 -16.08 -6.85
C GLY A 125 9.05 -17.16 -7.93
N ALA A 126 8.36 -17.05 -9.06
CA ALA A 126 8.51 -17.95 -10.20
C ALA A 126 8.80 -17.13 -11.47
N ALA A 127 10.07 -16.89 -11.71
CA ALA A 127 10.65 -16.61 -13.03
C ALA A 127 11.99 -17.33 -13.10
#